data_AF-A0A8S3BYK8-F1
#
_entry.id   AF-A0A8S3BYK8-F1
#
_cell.length_a   1.000
_cell.length_b   1.000
_cell.length_c   1.000
_cell.angle_alpha   90.00
_cell.angle_beta   90.00
_cell.angle_gamma   90.00
#
_symmetry.space_group_name_H-M   'P 1'
#
loop_
_entity.id
_entity.type
_entity.pdbx_description
1 polymer ?
#
loop_
_entity_poly.entity_id
_entity_poly.type
_entity_poly.pdbx_seq_one_letter_code
_entity_poly.pdbx_strand_id
1 'polypeptide(L)'
;MTKSKISTISVVSEVKSPLVCSHRLLLAILACFGFLLCYAQRNGFSVSIVCMVHPDADNTITHANDSVAIQRNIPVSCHKHTIAKNQSRSQILFWPKKTRGIILGSFYWGYALTQVISSVIVNKMGPQRFLALVIFISSLSTLMIPILSEFHPSGVVVARVIAGAAQGGLWPANFRFWSTWAPAAERTTLISIPNSGPSMGTIISLIMGGLFCTFSLNDSILFPFRYGWTYFFYLLGKTSVLFH
;
A
#
# COMPACT_ATOMS: atom_id res chain seq x y z
N MET A 1 -52.73 -40.67 21.14
CA MET A 1 -51.65 -41.09 22.05
C MET A 1 -50.37 -41.30 21.23
N THR A 2 -49.47 -40.33 21.22
CA THR A 2 -48.01 -40.55 21.10
C THR A 2 -47.30 -39.25 21.45
N LYS A 3 -46.44 -39.35 22.45
CA LYS A 3 -45.79 -38.26 23.17
C LYS A 3 -44.73 -37.56 22.32
N SER A 4 -44.72 -36.22 22.41
CA SER A 4 -43.56 -35.39 22.76
C SER A 4 -42.16 -35.99 22.50
N LYS A 5 -41.43 -35.37 21.56
CA LYS A 5 -39.97 -35.27 21.63
C LYS A 5 -39.57 -33.83 21.31
N ILE A 6 -39.84 -32.96 22.29
CA ILE A 6 -39.18 -31.66 22.39
C ILE A 6 -37.71 -31.99 22.63
N SER A 7 -36.92 -31.96 21.57
CA SER A 7 -35.46 -32.00 21.66
C SER A 7 -35.03 -30.72 22.35
N THR A 8 -34.71 -30.86 23.63
CA THR A 8 -34.06 -29.87 24.48
C THR A 8 -32.89 -29.25 23.71
N ILE A 9 -33.11 -28.07 23.13
CA ILE A 9 -32.04 -27.19 22.71
C ILE A 9 -31.38 -26.78 24.03
N SER A 10 -30.34 -27.49 24.41
CA SER A 10 -29.40 -27.05 25.42
C SER A 10 -28.79 -25.75 24.90
N VAL A 11 -29.44 -24.64 25.23
CA VAL A 11 -28.85 -23.31 25.21
C VAL A 11 -27.69 -23.39 26.19
N VAL A 12 -26.54 -23.82 25.68
CA VAL A 12 -25.26 -23.61 26.35
C VAL A 12 -25.19 -22.10 26.48
N SER A 13 -25.44 -21.59 27.69
CA SER A 13 -25.22 -20.21 28.03
C SER A 13 -23.73 -19.96 27.82
N GLU A 14 -23.40 -19.38 26.67
CA GLU A 14 -22.04 -19.05 26.28
C GLU A 14 -21.56 -18.01 27.31
N VAL A 15 -20.68 -18.45 28.21
CA VAL A 15 -20.06 -17.59 29.21
C VAL A 15 -19.31 -16.52 28.44
N LYS A 16 -19.90 -15.32 28.38
CA LYS A 16 -19.37 -14.17 27.67
C LYS A 16 -18.18 -13.63 28.45
N SER A 17 -16.99 -14.18 28.18
CA SER A 17 -15.74 -13.64 28.67
C SER A 17 -15.63 -12.16 28.27
N PRO A 18 -15.21 -11.25 29.15
CA PRO A 18 -15.10 -9.84 28.80
C PRO A 18 -14.09 -9.67 27.65
N LEU A 19 -14.57 -9.14 26.52
CA LEU A 19 -13.74 -8.87 25.34
C LEU A 19 -12.64 -7.84 25.65
N VAL A 20 -12.90 -6.92 26.57
CA VAL A 20 -11.98 -5.87 27.00
C VAL A 20 -10.96 -6.49 27.95
N CYS A 21 -9.69 -6.60 27.53
CA CYS A 21 -8.56 -7.21 28.26
C CYS A 21 -8.34 -8.74 28.08
N SER A 22 -8.76 -9.32 26.95
CA SER A 22 -8.42 -10.69 26.57
C SER A 22 -7.28 -10.76 25.55
N HIS A 23 -6.37 -11.74 25.67
CA HIS A 23 -5.28 -12.01 24.71
C HIS A 23 -5.76 -12.11 23.24
N ARG A 24 -7.02 -12.54 23.03
CA ARG A 24 -7.67 -12.61 21.70
C ARG A 24 -7.95 -11.24 21.09
N LEU A 25 -8.36 -10.26 21.89
CA LEU A 25 -8.55 -8.88 21.44
C LEU A 25 -7.21 -8.25 21.06
N LEU A 26 -6.16 -8.52 21.85
CA LEU A 26 -4.81 -8.06 21.52
C LEU A 26 -4.35 -8.61 20.16
N LEU A 27 -4.58 -9.89 19.87
CA LEU A 27 -4.28 -10.47 18.56
C LEU A 27 -5.11 -9.82 17.43
N ALA A 28 -6.35 -9.43 17.70
CA ALA A 28 -7.20 -8.74 16.73
C ALA A 28 -6.70 -7.33 16.43
N ILE A 29 -6.27 -6.60 17.46
CA ILE A 29 -5.66 -5.28 17.32
C ILE A 29 -4.32 -5.39 16.59
N LEU A 30 -3.49 -6.39 16.90
CA LEU A 30 -2.24 -6.64 16.19
C LEU A 30 -2.49 -6.94 14.71
N ALA A 31 -3.45 -7.81 14.40
CA ALA A 31 -3.82 -8.10 13.01
C ALA A 31 -4.34 -6.84 12.30
N CYS A 32 -5.16 -6.01 12.98
CA CYS A 32 -5.63 -4.73 12.43
C CYS A 32 -4.45 -3.80 12.08
N PHE A 33 -3.46 -3.68 12.96
CA PHE A 33 -2.27 -2.89 12.70
C PHE A 33 -1.44 -3.43 11.53
N GLY A 34 -1.26 -4.75 11.43
CA GLY A 34 -0.58 -5.38 10.30
C GLY A 34 -1.29 -5.11 8.96
N PHE A 35 -2.62 -5.21 8.93
CA PHE A 35 -3.44 -4.86 7.77
C PHE A 35 -3.33 -3.38 7.42
N LEU A 36 -3.38 -2.50 8.43
CA LEU A 36 -3.20 -1.06 8.29
C LEU A 36 -1.87 -0.74 7.60
N LEU A 37 -0.76 -1.34 8.07
CA LEU A 37 0.57 -1.11 7.48
C LEU A 37 0.68 -1.62 6.04
N CYS A 38 0.17 -2.82 5.73
CA CYS A 38 0.18 -3.36 4.36
C CYS A 38 -0.58 -2.46 3.39
N TYR A 39 -1.75 -1.98 3.80
CA TYR A 39 -2.56 -1.06 2.98
C TYR A 39 -1.93 0.32 2.88
N ALA A 40 -1.28 0.79 3.95
CA ALA A 40 -0.55 2.05 3.93
C ALA A 40 0.63 2.01 2.95
N GLN A 41 1.37 0.89 2.88
CA GLN A 41 2.43 0.67 1.89
C GLN A 41 1.89 0.69 0.47
N ARG A 42 0.78 -0.02 0.23
CA ARG A 42 0.15 -0.12 -1.11
C ARG A 42 -0.37 1.22 -1.61
N ASN A 43 -1.18 1.90 -0.81
CA ASN A 43 -1.86 3.13 -1.23
C ASN A 43 -0.92 4.34 -1.12
N GLY A 44 -0.02 4.31 -0.15
CA GLY A 44 1.05 5.27 0.00
C GLY A 44 1.92 5.41 -1.25
N PHE A 45 2.33 4.28 -1.84
CA PHE A 45 3.12 4.29 -3.07
C PHE A 45 2.41 5.04 -4.21
N SER A 46 1.09 4.87 -4.35
CA SER A 46 0.29 5.54 -5.39
C SER A 46 0.26 7.05 -5.23
N VAL A 47 0.35 7.57 -4.00
CA VAL A 47 0.43 9.01 -3.72
C VAL A 47 1.85 9.50 -3.92
N SER A 48 2.83 8.77 -3.38
CA SER A 48 4.25 9.13 -3.48
C SER A 48 4.75 9.18 -4.92
N ILE A 49 4.18 8.41 -5.86
CA ILE A 49 4.57 8.47 -7.28
C ILE A 49 4.34 9.84 -7.92
N VAL A 50 3.31 10.56 -7.47
CA VAL A 50 2.98 11.88 -8.00
C VAL A 50 4.06 12.89 -7.60
N CYS A 51 4.70 12.65 -6.46
CA CYS A 51 5.69 13.54 -5.85
C CYS A 51 7.13 13.06 -6.06
N MET A 52 7.36 12.07 -6.91
CA MET A 52 8.70 11.67 -7.33
C MET A 52 8.96 11.91 -8.82
N VAL A 53 7.90 12.12 -9.62
CA VAL A 53 8.00 12.25 -11.08
C VAL A 53 7.72 13.69 -11.52
N HIS A 54 8.59 14.20 -12.40
CA HIS A 54 8.40 15.51 -13.01
C HIS A 54 7.12 15.60 -13.86
N PRO A 55 6.32 16.68 -13.72
CA PRO A 55 5.14 16.91 -14.56
C PRO A 55 5.47 17.07 -16.06
N ASP A 56 6.69 17.51 -16.40
CA ASP A 56 7.11 17.82 -17.78
C ASP A 56 7.59 16.61 -18.61
N ALA A 57 7.57 15.39 -18.06
CA ALA A 57 7.94 14.16 -18.77
C ALA A 57 7.01 13.81 -19.96
N ASP A 58 5.98 14.62 -20.21
CA ASP A 58 5.04 14.48 -21.32
C ASP A 58 5.47 15.23 -22.58
N ASN A 59 6.30 16.27 -22.44
CA ASN A 59 6.62 17.21 -23.54
C ASN A 59 7.78 16.73 -24.43
N THR A 60 8.53 15.70 -24.03
CA THR A 60 9.70 15.23 -24.77
C THR A 60 9.36 14.34 -25.97
N ILE A 61 8.15 13.79 -26.04
CA ILE A 61 7.72 12.96 -27.19
C ILE A 61 7.22 13.83 -28.35
N THR A 62 6.84 15.09 -28.08
CA THR A 62 6.20 15.97 -29.08
C THR A 62 7.17 16.90 -29.80
N HIS A 63 8.45 16.94 -29.45
CA HIS A 63 9.43 17.85 -30.06
C HIS A 63 10.46 17.19 -31.00
N ALA A 64 10.31 15.90 -31.33
CA ALA A 64 11.27 15.21 -32.20
C ALA A 64 10.92 15.21 -33.69
N ASN A 65 9.78 15.75 -34.14
CA ASN A 65 9.33 15.59 -35.53
C ASN A 65 8.86 16.84 -36.29
N ASP A 66 8.91 18.04 -35.72
CA ASP A 66 8.59 19.25 -36.51
C ASP A 66 9.85 19.87 -37.11
N SER A 67 10.49 19.09 -37.98
CA SER A 67 11.26 19.66 -39.08
C SER A 67 10.28 19.94 -40.21
N VAL A 68 10.20 21.21 -40.64
CA VAL A 68 9.46 21.73 -41.80
C VAL A 68 8.00 22.13 -41.55
N ALA A 69 7.78 23.43 -41.24
CA ALA A 69 6.80 24.27 -41.95
C ALA A 69 6.87 25.77 -41.53
N ILE A 70 7.50 26.57 -42.40
CA ILE A 70 7.12 27.93 -42.83
C ILE A 70 6.89 29.01 -41.75
N GLN A 71 7.89 29.91 -41.65
CA GLN A 71 7.77 31.30 -41.19
C GLN A 71 6.57 32.02 -41.83
N ARG A 72 5.60 32.46 -41.02
CA ARG A 72 4.68 33.54 -41.37
C ARG A 72 4.69 34.61 -40.28
N ASN A 73 5.19 35.78 -40.65
CA ASN A 73 5.16 37.02 -39.86
C ASN A 73 3.72 37.50 -39.66
N ILE A 74 3.25 37.54 -38.41
CA ILE A 74 2.14 38.40 -37.97
C ILE A 74 2.42 38.80 -36.50
N PRO A 75 2.47 40.09 -36.13
CA PRO A 75 2.67 40.49 -34.75
C PRO A 75 1.32 40.49 -34.03
N VAL A 76 0.88 39.31 -33.57
CA VAL A 76 -0.23 39.24 -32.62
C VAL A 76 0.35 39.24 -31.22
N SER A 77 0.20 40.39 -30.55
CA SER A 77 0.40 40.53 -29.11
C SER A 77 -0.60 39.63 -28.40
N CYS A 78 -0.18 38.40 -28.09
CA CYS A 78 -0.80 37.59 -27.06
C CYS A 78 0.13 37.65 -25.85
N HIS A 79 -0.40 38.24 -24.78
CA HIS A 79 0.13 38.15 -23.43
C HIS A 79 0.36 36.68 -23.09
N LYS A 80 1.55 36.16 -23.40
CA LYS A 80 2.03 34.91 -22.82
C LYS A 80 2.22 35.24 -21.36
N HIS A 81 1.21 34.93 -20.57
CA HIS A 81 1.35 34.78 -19.14
C HIS A 81 2.35 33.62 -18.95
N THR A 82 3.62 33.97 -19.08
CA THR A 82 4.73 33.12 -18.70
C THR A 82 4.60 33.10 -17.20
N ILE A 83 3.76 32.19 -16.68
CA ILE A 83 3.98 31.69 -15.34
C ILE A 83 5.30 30.95 -15.46
N ALA A 84 6.38 31.71 -15.32
CA ALA A 84 7.64 31.20 -14.83
C ALA A 84 7.32 30.57 -13.49
N LYS A 85 6.87 29.31 -13.48
CA LYS A 85 7.06 28.47 -12.31
C LYS A 85 8.56 28.22 -12.26
N ASN A 86 9.25 29.18 -11.64
CA ASN A 86 10.43 28.91 -10.85
C ASN A 86 10.06 27.82 -9.84
N GLN A 87 10.09 26.57 -10.30
CA GLN A 87 10.04 25.40 -9.45
C GLN A 87 11.30 24.59 -9.73
N SER A 88 12.42 25.28 -9.63
CA SER A 88 13.72 24.65 -9.45
C SER A 88 13.75 23.95 -8.10
N ARG A 89 14.08 22.66 -8.16
CA ARG A 89 14.60 21.77 -7.09
C ARG A 89 13.58 21.10 -6.18
N SER A 90 13.18 19.88 -6.56
CA SER A 90 13.33 18.64 -5.75
C SER A 90 12.70 17.38 -6.38
N GLN A 91 12.37 17.37 -7.68
CA GLN A 91 11.84 16.19 -8.39
C GLN A 91 12.96 15.63 -9.28
N ILE A 92 13.31 14.34 -9.17
CA ILE A 92 14.61 13.83 -9.67
C ILE A 92 14.45 12.70 -10.72
N LEU A 93 13.22 12.25 -11.01
CA LEU A 93 12.98 11.12 -11.92
C LEU A 93 12.07 11.47 -13.11
N PHE A 94 12.58 11.23 -14.33
CA PHE A 94 11.84 11.39 -15.59
C PHE A 94 11.18 10.07 -16.00
N TRP A 95 9.92 9.86 -15.60
CA TRP A 95 9.16 8.66 -15.99
C TRP A 95 7.95 9.02 -16.87
N PRO A 96 7.84 8.47 -18.10
CA PRO A 96 6.70 8.74 -18.97
C PRO A 96 5.41 8.19 -18.35
N LYS A 97 4.26 8.80 -18.71
CA LYS A 97 2.92 8.42 -18.19
C LYS A 97 2.65 6.92 -18.29
N LYS A 98 3.04 6.31 -19.42
CA LYS A 98 2.91 4.86 -19.66
C LYS A 98 3.65 4.04 -18.59
N THR A 99 4.88 4.41 -18.26
CA THR A 99 5.69 3.71 -17.25
C THR A 99 5.09 3.85 -15.85
N ARG A 100 4.58 5.03 -15.48
CA ARG A 100 3.88 5.22 -14.19
C ARG A 100 2.67 4.30 -14.06
N GLY A 101 1.85 4.21 -15.11
CA GLY A 101 0.69 3.31 -15.14
C GLY A 101 1.10 1.84 -15.00
N ILE A 102 2.18 1.42 -15.67
CA ILE A 102 2.72 0.06 -15.55
C ILE A 102 3.21 -0.20 -14.13
N ILE A 103 3.95 0.72 -13.50
CA ILE A 103 4.44 0.55 -12.13
C ILE A 103 3.27 0.41 -11.14
N LEU A 104 2.23 1.24 -11.26
CA LEU A 104 1.03 1.13 -10.40
C LEU A 104 0.30 -0.20 -10.64
N GLY A 105 0.15 -0.60 -11.90
CA GLY A 105 -0.54 -1.83 -12.31
C GLY A 105 0.21 -3.10 -11.91
N SER A 106 1.54 -3.08 -11.93
CA SER A 106 2.39 -4.27 -11.72
C SER A 106 2.16 -4.98 -10.39
N PHE A 107 1.80 -4.22 -9.34
CA PHE A 107 1.39 -4.78 -8.06
C PHE A 107 0.19 -5.73 -8.18
N TYR A 108 -0.80 -5.36 -9.00
CA TYR A 108 -2.02 -6.14 -9.17
C TYR A 108 -1.77 -7.43 -9.92
N TRP A 109 -0.77 -7.48 -10.82
CA TRP A 109 -0.39 -8.71 -11.51
C TRP A 109 0.12 -9.76 -10.51
N GLY A 110 1.04 -9.38 -9.62
CA GLY A 110 1.55 -10.28 -8.57
C GLY A 110 0.45 -10.69 -7.57
N TYR A 111 -0.41 -9.73 -7.20
CA TYR A 111 -1.51 -9.94 -6.28
C TYR A 111 -2.56 -10.93 -6.83
N ALA A 112 -2.94 -10.80 -8.10
CA ALA A 112 -3.91 -11.69 -8.75
C ALA A 112 -3.39 -13.14 -8.83
N LEU A 113 -2.13 -13.32 -9.25
CA LEU A 113 -1.51 -14.64 -9.38
C LEU A 113 -1.43 -15.37 -8.03
N THR A 114 -1.07 -14.65 -6.97
CA THR A 114 -0.74 -15.27 -5.70
C THR A 114 -1.97 -15.51 -4.81
N GLN A 115 -3.11 -14.87 -5.07
CA GLN A 115 -4.34 -15.09 -4.29
C GLN A 115 -4.77 -16.56 -4.25
N VAL A 116 -4.80 -17.23 -5.40
CA VAL A 116 -5.20 -18.65 -5.46
C VAL A 116 -4.16 -19.53 -4.79
N ILE A 117 -2.88 -19.32 -5.12
CA ILE A 117 -1.76 -20.13 -4.63
C ILE A 117 -1.61 -19.99 -3.10
N SER A 118 -1.73 -18.76 -2.59
CA SER A 118 -1.60 -18.46 -1.16
C SER A 118 -2.64 -19.18 -0.31
N SER A 119 -3.88 -19.36 -0.81
CA SER A 119 -4.92 -20.10 -0.08
C SER A 119 -4.48 -21.54 0.24
N VAL A 120 -3.77 -22.20 -0.67
CA VAL A 120 -3.23 -23.55 -0.48
C VAL A 120 -1.99 -23.53 0.44
N ILE A 121 -1.12 -22.53 0.29
CA ILE A 121 0.10 -22.41 1.11
C ILE A 121 -0.26 -22.15 2.58
N VAL A 122 -1.23 -21.28 2.85
CA VAL A 122 -1.76 -21.01 4.19
C VAL A 122 -2.25 -22.29 4.85
N ASN A 123 -2.86 -23.20 4.08
CA ASN A 123 -3.32 -24.49 4.59
C ASN A 123 -2.19 -25.35 5.15
N LYS A 124 -1.03 -25.34 4.50
CA LYS A 124 0.15 -26.15 4.87
C LYS A 124 1.03 -25.49 5.93
N MET A 125 1.31 -24.19 5.81
CA MET A 125 2.27 -23.48 6.65
C MET A 125 1.68 -22.93 7.96
N GLY A 126 0.35 -22.85 8.02
CA GLY A 126 -0.38 -22.22 9.09
C GLY A 126 -0.54 -20.71 8.87
N PRO A 127 -1.68 -20.12 9.26
CA PRO A 127 -2.00 -18.72 8.96
C PRO A 127 -1.10 -17.71 9.68
N GLN A 128 -0.64 -18.02 10.90
CA GLN A 128 0.18 -17.10 11.69
C GLN A 128 1.57 -16.85 11.06
N ARG A 129 2.28 -17.92 10.69
CA ARG A 129 3.60 -17.82 10.04
C ARG A 129 3.50 -17.22 8.64
N PHE A 130 2.41 -17.50 7.95
CA PHE A 130 2.17 -16.94 6.63
C PHE A 130 1.94 -15.43 6.69
N LEU A 131 1.08 -14.94 7.59
CA LEU A 131 0.87 -13.49 7.78
C LEU A 131 2.18 -12.77 8.12
N ALA A 132 3.03 -13.39 8.95
CA ALA A 132 4.36 -12.86 9.27
C ALA A 132 5.25 -12.68 8.04
N LEU A 133 5.35 -13.74 7.23
CA LEU A 133 6.13 -13.72 5.99
C LEU A 133 5.63 -12.67 5.00
N VAL A 134 4.30 -12.52 4.88
CA VAL A 134 3.70 -11.51 3.99
C VAL A 134 4.15 -10.10 4.37
N ILE A 135 4.03 -9.75 5.66
CA ILE A 135 4.42 -8.42 6.16
C ILE A 135 5.92 -8.21 6.00
N PHE A 136 6.73 -9.21 6.31
CA PHE A 136 8.19 -9.15 6.18
C PHE A 136 8.64 -8.91 4.73
N ILE A 137 8.15 -9.71 3.78
CA ILE A 137 8.49 -9.58 2.35
C ILE A 137 7.98 -8.26 1.79
N SER A 138 6.77 -7.85 2.16
CA SER A 138 6.18 -6.56 1.76
C SER A 138 7.01 -5.38 2.27
N SER A 139 7.49 -5.46 3.51
CA SER A 139 8.33 -4.43 4.11
C SER A 139 9.70 -4.33 3.44
N LEU A 140 10.37 -5.46 3.23
CA LEU A 140 11.67 -5.50 2.55
C LEU A 140 11.55 -4.92 1.14
N SER A 141 10.49 -5.31 0.42
CA SER A 141 10.21 -4.75 -0.92
C SER A 141 10.01 -3.25 -0.86
N THR A 142 9.30 -2.73 0.15
CA THR A 142 9.06 -1.28 0.33
C THR A 142 10.35 -0.51 0.63
N LEU A 143 11.25 -1.07 1.44
CA LEU A 143 12.56 -0.49 1.74
C LEU A 143 13.49 -0.47 0.53
N MET A 144 13.34 -1.42 -0.39
CA MET A 144 14.12 -1.47 -1.63
C MET A 144 13.66 -0.46 -2.69
N ILE A 145 12.41 0.02 -2.65
CA ILE A 145 11.86 0.98 -3.64
C ILE A 145 12.72 2.24 -3.81
N PRO A 146 13.11 2.99 -2.75
CA PRO A 146 13.92 4.18 -2.92
C PRO A 146 15.28 3.87 -3.56
N ILE A 147 15.93 2.79 -3.14
CA ILE A 147 17.23 2.36 -3.70
C ILE A 147 17.08 2.05 -5.19
N LEU A 148 16.06 1.27 -5.57
CA LEU A 148 15.83 0.85 -6.96
C LEU A 148 15.42 2.01 -7.88
N SER A 149 14.76 3.03 -7.33
CA SER A 149 14.34 4.19 -8.11
C SER A 149 15.48 5.05 -8.62
N GLU A 150 16.66 5.01 -7.97
CA GLU A 150 17.87 5.72 -8.41
C GLU A 150 18.55 5.03 -9.60
N PHE A 151 18.39 3.71 -9.74
CA PHE A 151 19.03 2.94 -10.82
C PHE A 151 18.17 2.89 -12.08
N HIS A 152 16.98 2.28 -12.00
CA HIS A 152 16.14 2.06 -13.18
C HIS A 152 14.66 1.80 -12.81
N PRO A 153 13.68 2.34 -13.56
CA PRO A 153 12.26 2.15 -13.28
C PRO A 153 11.81 0.67 -13.31
N SER A 154 12.49 -0.19 -14.06
CA SER A 154 12.18 -1.64 -14.07
C SER A 154 12.45 -2.30 -12.72
N GLY A 155 13.44 -1.85 -11.94
CA GLY A 155 13.70 -2.36 -10.60
C GLY A 155 12.50 -2.12 -9.68
N VAL A 156 11.91 -0.93 -9.77
CA VAL A 156 10.69 -0.58 -9.02
C VAL A 156 9.53 -1.49 -9.43
N VAL A 157 9.35 -1.80 -10.72
CA VAL A 157 8.33 -2.77 -11.18
C VAL A 157 8.53 -4.13 -10.52
N VAL A 158 9.75 -4.67 -10.51
CA VAL A 158 10.04 -5.97 -9.90
C VAL A 158 9.71 -5.97 -8.40
N ALA A 159 10.17 -4.95 -7.66
CA ALA A 159 9.85 -4.82 -6.23
C ALA A 159 8.34 -4.72 -5.98
N ARG A 160 7.59 -4.04 -6.86
CA ARG A 160 6.13 -3.91 -6.77
C ARG A 160 5.42 -5.24 -7.05
N VAL A 161 5.90 -6.03 -8.01
CA VAL A 161 5.37 -7.38 -8.27
C VAL A 161 5.60 -8.29 -7.07
N ILE A 162 6.79 -8.27 -6.47
CA ILE A 162 7.12 -9.06 -5.26
C ILE A 162 6.23 -8.66 -4.09
N ALA A 163 6.08 -7.35 -3.84
CA ALA A 163 5.19 -6.84 -2.79
C ALA A 163 3.73 -7.25 -3.04
N GLY A 164 3.25 -7.16 -4.29
CA GLY A 164 1.92 -7.58 -4.68
C GLY A 164 1.69 -9.08 -4.48
N ALA A 165 2.66 -9.90 -4.88
CA ALA A 165 2.62 -11.34 -4.68
C ALA A 165 2.53 -11.71 -3.20
N ALA A 166 3.36 -11.09 -2.35
CA ALA A 166 3.29 -11.31 -0.91
C ALA A 166 1.91 -10.92 -0.35
N GLN A 167 1.42 -9.71 -0.65
CA GLN A 167 0.15 -9.21 -0.12
C GLN A 167 -1.09 -9.97 -0.64
N GLY A 168 -0.98 -10.72 -1.75
CA GLY A 168 -2.06 -11.51 -2.34
C GLY A 168 -2.70 -12.52 -1.37
N GLY A 169 -1.93 -13.02 -0.40
CA GLY A 169 -2.42 -13.99 0.57
C GLY A 169 -2.95 -13.42 1.89
N LEU A 170 -2.98 -12.10 2.05
CA LEU A 170 -3.32 -11.45 3.33
C LEU A 170 -4.77 -11.77 3.77
N TRP A 171 -5.74 -11.65 2.85
CA TRP A 171 -7.15 -11.93 3.10
C TRP A 171 -7.46 -13.41 3.39
N PRO A 172 -7.07 -14.38 2.55
CA PRO A 172 -7.33 -15.79 2.84
C PRO A 172 -6.65 -16.24 4.13
N ALA A 173 -5.45 -15.73 4.44
CA ALA A 173 -4.77 -16.03 5.69
C ALA A 173 -5.51 -15.49 6.92
N ASN A 174 -6.06 -14.29 6.85
CA ASN A 174 -6.83 -13.69 7.94
C ASN A 174 -8.14 -14.43 8.22
N PHE A 175 -8.92 -14.74 7.17
CA PHE A 175 -10.15 -15.53 7.37
C PHE A 175 -9.84 -16.91 7.95
N ARG A 176 -8.75 -17.54 7.50
CA ARG A 176 -8.33 -18.83 8.06
C ARG A 176 -7.85 -18.71 9.51
N PHE A 177 -7.06 -17.69 9.85
CA PHE A 177 -6.60 -17.44 11.21
C PHE A 177 -7.77 -17.39 12.19
N TRP A 178 -8.73 -16.50 11.93
CA TRP A 178 -9.91 -16.35 12.79
C TRP A 178 -10.85 -17.55 12.72
N SER A 179 -10.87 -18.29 11.59
CA SER A 179 -11.69 -19.49 11.49
C SER A 179 -11.28 -20.59 12.47
N THR A 180 -9.98 -20.68 12.77
CA THR A 180 -9.42 -21.70 13.64
C THR A 180 -9.27 -21.24 15.09
N TRP A 181 -9.08 -19.94 15.32
CA TRP A 181 -8.78 -19.38 16.64
C TRP A 181 -9.97 -18.75 17.36
N ALA A 182 -11.01 -18.29 16.63
CA ALA A 182 -12.13 -17.58 17.24
C ALA A 182 -13.27 -18.53 17.64
N PRO A 183 -13.83 -18.38 18.87
CA PRO A 183 -15.08 -19.04 19.27
C PRO A 183 -16.26 -18.58 18.42
N ALA A 184 -17.27 -19.44 18.26
CA ALA A 184 -18.42 -19.15 17.41
C ALA A 184 -19.17 -17.85 17.79
N ALA A 185 -19.38 -17.57 19.09
CA ALA A 185 -20.02 -16.32 19.55
C ALA A 185 -19.34 -15.04 19.07
N GLU A 186 -18.00 -15.00 19.12
CA GLU A 186 -17.24 -13.75 19.00
C GLU A 186 -16.50 -13.64 17.67
N ARG A 187 -16.57 -14.69 16.84
CA ARG A 187 -15.86 -14.80 15.56
C ARG A 187 -16.13 -13.64 14.62
N THR A 188 -17.38 -13.22 14.48
CA THR A 188 -17.73 -12.10 13.60
C THR A 188 -17.06 -10.81 14.06
N THR A 189 -17.06 -10.54 15.37
CA THR A 189 -16.40 -9.36 15.96
C THR A 189 -14.89 -9.40 15.76
N LEU A 190 -14.27 -10.56 16.03
CA LEU A 190 -12.82 -10.76 15.88
C LEU A 190 -12.35 -10.66 14.43
N ILE A 191 -13.17 -11.06 13.45
CA ILE A 191 -12.88 -10.88 12.01
C ILE A 191 -13.07 -9.42 11.59
N SER A 192 -14.06 -8.73 12.18
CA SER A 192 -14.41 -7.35 11.80
C SER A 192 -13.36 -6.34 12.23
N ILE A 193 -12.68 -6.56 13.36
CA ILE A 193 -11.64 -5.65 13.87
C ILE A 193 -10.46 -5.51 12.88
N PRO A 194 -9.83 -6.60 12.37
CA PRO A 194 -8.78 -6.47 11.36
C PRO A 194 -9.29 -5.95 10.01
N ASN A 195 -10.56 -6.20 9.68
CA ASN A 195 -11.15 -5.76 8.43
C ASN A 195 -11.32 -4.23 8.33
N SER A 196 -11.28 -3.50 9.44
CA SER A 196 -11.29 -2.03 9.45
C SER A 196 -9.91 -1.41 9.19
N GLY A 197 -8.82 -2.15 9.45
CA GLY A 197 -7.43 -1.72 9.28
C GLY A 197 -7.10 -1.19 7.88
N PRO A 198 -7.53 -1.84 6.78
CA PRO A 198 -7.31 -1.35 5.40
C PRO A 198 -7.81 0.08 5.15
N SER A 199 -8.99 0.40 5.65
CA SER A 199 -9.59 1.73 5.50
C SER A 199 -8.77 2.77 6.25
N MET A 200 -8.38 2.46 7.49
CA MET A 200 -7.51 3.34 8.29
C MET A 200 -6.14 3.54 7.64
N GLY A 201 -5.52 2.46 7.15
CA GLY A 201 -4.21 2.51 6.48
C GLY A 201 -4.24 3.37 5.22
N THR A 202 -5.34 3.32 4.47
CA THR A 202 -5.55 4.16 3.29
C THR A 202 -5.60 5.63 3.67
N ILE A 203 -6.40 6.01 4.66
CA ILE A 203 -6.53 7.40 5.13
C ILE A 203 -5.17 7.91 5.62
N ILE A 204 -4.49 7.15 6.46
CA ILE A 204 -3.17 7.54 6.99
C ILE A 204 -2.16 7.69 5.85
N SER A 205 -2.15 6.79 4.86
CA SER A 205 -1.23 6.86 3.73
C SER A 205 -1.48 8.06 2.83
N LEU A 206 -2.74 8.48 2.66
CA LEU A 206 -3.10 9.66 1.89
C LEU A 206 -2.64 10.94 2.60
N ILE A 207 -2.89 11.03 3.92
CA ILE A 207 -2.46 12.17 4.74
C ILE A 207 -0.94 12.26 4.76
N MET A 208 -0.27 11.17 5.09
CA MET A 208 1.19 11.10 5.16
C MET A 208 1.81 11.39 3.79
N GLY A 209 1.31 10.76 2.72
CA GLY A 209 1.76 11.03 1.36
C GLY A 209 1.64 12.52 1.01
N GLY A 210 0.49 13.13 1.26
CA GLY A 210 0.27 14.57 1.03
C GLY A 210 1.23 15.46 1.81
N LEU A 211 1.47 15.16 3.10
CA LEU A 211 2.41 15.90 3.94
C LEU A 211 3.86 15.77 3.44
N PHE A 212 4.31 14.57 3.08
CA PHE A 212 5.68 14.39 2.58
C PHE A 212 5.89 15.04 1.20
N CYS A 213 4.84 15.09 0.38
CA CYS A 213 4.86 15.83 -0.88
C CYS A 213 5.05 17.34 -0.67
N THR A 214 4.38 17.93 0.32
CA THR A 214 4.51 19.37 0.61
C THR A 214 5.83 19.70 1.29
N PHE A 215 6.30 18.86 2.22
CA PHE A 215 7.60 19.04 2.86
C PHE A 215 8.78 18.88 1.90
N SER A 216 8.66 18.03 0.87
CA SER A 216 9.68 17.91 -0.18
C SER A 216 9.86 19.20 -1.00
N LEU A 217 8.92 20.14 -0.94
CA LEU A 217 8.95 21.40 -1.70
C LEU A 217 9.52 22.58 -0.90
N ASN A 218 9.58 22.48 0.42
CA ASN A 218 10.14 23.52 1.29
C ASN A 218 11.48 23.05 1.86
N ASP A 219 12.59 23.64 1.40
CA ASP A 219 13.96 23.47 1.93
C ASP A 219 13.98 23.76 3.45
N SER A 220 13.61 22.77 4.26
CA SER A 220 13.51 22.89 5.70
C SER A 220 14.68 22.17 6.38
N ILE A 221 15.47 22.97 7.06
CA ILE A 221 16.74 22.72 7.80
C ILE A 221 16.72 21.52 8.77
N LEU A 222 15.57 20.88 9.02
CA LEU A 222 15.42 19.84 10.04
C LEU A 222 15.79 18.41 9.57
N PHE A 223 15.87 18.15 8.26
CA PHE A 223 16.22 16.81 7.74
C PHE A 223 17.24 16.89 6.58
N PRO A 224 18.46 16.32 6.72
CA PRO A 224 19.52 16.41 5.69
C PRO A 224 19.28 15.49 4.48
N PHE A 225 18.14 14.81 4.39
CA PHE A 225 17.85 13.87 3.31
C PHE A 225 17.13 14.56 2.17
N ARG A 226 17.81 14.63 1.02
CA ARG A 226 17.43 15.26 -0.26
C ARG A 226 16.10 14.76 -0.88
N TYR A 227 15.36 13.86 -0.23
CA TYR A 227 14.20 13.16 -0.79
C TYR A 227 13.11 12.92 0.27
N GLY A 228 12.14 13.84 0.40
CA GLY A 228 11.03 13.72 1.37
C GLY A 228 10.16 12.47 1.15
N TRP A 229 10.00 12.03 -0.10
CA TRP A 229 9.26 10.83 -0.47
C TRP A 229 9.95 9.53 -0.02
N THR A 230 11.28 9.53 0.10
CA THR A 230 12.06 8.37 0.54
C THR A 230 11.83 8.07 2.03
N TYR A 231 11.62 9.12 2.83
CA TYR A 231 11.30 8.99 4.25
C TYR A 231 9.97 8.27 4.47
N PHE A 232 8.97 8.52 3.61
CA PHE A 232 7.69 7.80 3.66
C PHE A 232 7.88 6.29 3.54
N PHE A 233 8.69 5.84 2.58
CA PHE A 233 9.00 4.41 2.39
C PHE A 233 9.83 3.84 3.54
N TYR A 234 10.82 4.58 4.04
CA TYR A 234 11.61 4.14 5.19
C TYR A 234 10.80 4.04 6.47
N LEU A 235 9.92 5.00 6.74
CA LEU A 235 9.10 4.99 7.95
C LEU A 235 8.10 3.84 7.91
N LEU A 236 7.38 3.65 6.80
CA LEU A 236 6.45 2.53 6.65
C LEU A 236 7.14 1.16 6.62
N GLY A 237 8.32 1.06 6.02
CA GLY A 237 9.10 -0.18 6.02
C GLY A 237 9.64 -0.53 7.40
N LYS A 238 10.29 0.43 8.08
CA LYS A 238 10.83 0.21 9.43
C LYS A 238 9.74 -0.11 10.45
N THR A 239 8.60 0.60 10.43
CA THR A 239 7.49 0.30 11.36
C THR A 239 6.92 -1.09 11.12
N SER A 240 6.85 -1.53 9.85
CA SER A 240 6.38 -2.88 9.50
C SER A 240 7.35 -4.00 9.89
N VAL A 241 8.66 -3.73 9.86
CA VAL A 241 9.67 -4.69 10.34
C VAL A 241 9.70 -4.74 11.86
N LEU A 242 9.65 -3.59 12.53
CA LEU A 242 9.71 -3.50 14.00
C LEU A 242 8.47 -4.13 14.68
N PHE A 243 7.34 -4.16 13.97
CA PHE A 243 6.12 -4.76 14.47
C PHE A 243 6.17 -6.30 14.55
N HIS A 244 7.18 -6.95 13.94
CA HIS A 244 7.24 -8.41 13.80
C HIS A 244 8.49 -9.03 14.43
#